data_AF-A0A7S3WWF4-F1
#
_entry.id   AF-A0A7S3WWF4-F1
#
_cell.length_a   1.000
_cell.length_b   1.000
_cell.length_c   1.000
_cell.angle_alpha   90.00
_cell.angle_beta   90.00
_cell.angle_gamma   90.00
#
_symmetry.space_group_name_H-M   'P 1'
#
loop_
_entity.id
_entity.type
_entity.pdbx_description
1 polymer ?
#
loop_
_entity_poly.entity_id
_entity_poly.type
_entity_poly.pdbx_seq_one_letter_code
_entity_poly.pdbx_strand_id
1 'polypeptide(L)'
;ARHSSVRYFQLKPASDGGLLLQYFKTEGDCMLGRVRGAIDCRGCRVTMGSDPCTFVVYTQDRDLTLRAENRADAYLWADAITCSGRAGLNLLEPIYQRAIVDAG
;
A
#
# COMPACT_ATOMS: atom_id res chain seq x y z
N ALA A 1 24.68 0.69 1.94
CA ALA A 1 23.60 1.04 2.88
C ALA A 1 22.28 0.92 2.12
N ARG A 2 21.35 0.07 2.57
CA ARG A 2 20.01 0.03 1.98
C ARG A 2 19.34 1.36 2.31
N HIS A 3 19.02 2.16 1.30
CA HIS A 3 18.41 3.47 1.48
C HIS A 3 16.91 3.29 1.72
N SER A 4 16.52 2.92 2.95
CA SER A 4 15.14 3.01 3.39
C SER A 4 14.70 4.47 3.29
N SER A 5 13.69 4.74 2.47
CA SER A 5 13.20 6.10 2.28
C SER A 5 11.71 6.16 2.59
N VAL A 6 11.32 7.11 3.43
CA VAL A 6 9.91 7.30 3.80
C VAL A 6 9.14 7.68 2.54
N ARG A 7 8.03 7.00 2.31
CA ARG A 7 7.07 7.30 1.25
C ARG A 7 5.68 7.34 1.85
N TYR A 8 4.77 8.00 1.14
CA TYR A 8 3.37 8.03 1.51
C TYR A 8 2.61 7.15 0.53
N PHE A 9 1.67 6.40 1.04
CA PHE A 9 0.85 5.47 0.27
C PHE A 9 -0.62 5.79 0.46
N GLN A 10 -1.38 5.59 -0.61
CA GLN A 10 -2.82 5.69 -0.60
C GLN A 10 -3.39 4.47 -1.29
N LEU A 11 -4.30 3.77 -0.63
CA LEU A 11 -5.12 2.73 -1.25
C LEU A 11 -6.46 3.33 -1.61
N LYS A 12 -6.83 3.25 -2.87
CA LYS A 12 -8.10 3.80 -3.36
C LYS A 12 -8.77 2.87 -4.38
N PRO A 13 -10.10 2.96 -4.54
CA PRO A 13 -10.79 2.36 -5.66
C PRO A 13 -10.22 2.82 -7.01
N ALA A 14 -10.07 1.88 -7.93
CA ALA A 14 -9.81 2.12 -9.33
C ALA A 14 -11.15 2.33 -10.07
N SER A 15 -11.11 3.04 -11.20
CA SER A 15 -12.31 3.32 -12.00
C SER A 15 -12.96 2.07 -12.60
N ASP A 16 -12.21 0.98 -12.73
CA ASP A 16 -12.66 -0.31 -13.27
C ASP A 16 -13.09 -1.31 -12.17
N GLY A 17 -13.25 -0.84 -10.92
CA GLY A 17 -13.68 -1.67 -9.79
C GLY A 17 -12.55 -2.42 -9.08
N GLY A 18 -11.28 -2.23 -9.48
CA GLY A 18 -10.11 -2.72 -8.74
C GLY A 18 -9.68 -1.82 -7.57
N LEU A 19 -8.51 -2.11 -6.99
CA LEU A 19 -7.83 -1.21 -6.04
C LEU A 19 -6.47 -0.79 -6.59
N LEU A 20 -6.13 0.49 -6.39
CA LEU A 20 -4.83 1.05 -6.72
C LEU A 20 -4.09 1.46 -5.45
N LEU A 21 -2.87 0.97 -5.32
CA LEU A 21 -1.89 1.42 -4.33
C LEU A 21 -1.03 2.51 -4.97
N GLN A 22 -1.33 3.77 -4.64
CA GLN A 22 -0.54 4.91 -5.08
C GLN A 22 0.58 5.20 -4.09
N TYR A 23 1.71 5.69 -4.59
CA TYR A 23 2.79 6.18 -3.72
C TYR A 23 3.24 7.58 -4.10
N PHE A 24 3.69 8.31 -3.09
CA PHE A 24 4.07 9.71 -3.15
C PHE A 24 5.43 9.90 -2.48
N LYS A 25 6.18 10.90 -2.95
CA LYS A 25 7.50 11.19 -2.38
C LYS A 25 7.38 11.79 -0.97
N THR A 26 6.37 12.62 -0.74
CA THR A 26 6.15 13.35 0.50
C THR A 26 4.67 13.38 0.87
N GLU A 27 4.35 13.78 2.10
CA GLU A 27 2.98 14.01 2.56
C GLU A 27 2.30 15.13 1.76
N GLY A 28 3.02 16.22 1.50
CA GLY A 28 2.53 17.33 0.70
C GLY A 28 2.16 16.90 -0.72
N ASP A 29 2.96 16.01 -1.32
CA ASP A 29 2.61 15.42 -2.61
C ASP A 29 1.35 14.56 -2.53
N CYS A 30 1.15 13.81 -1.43
CA CYS A 30 -0.06 13.02 -1.20
C CYS A 30 -1.30 13.93 -1.08
N MET A 31 -1.23 14.97 -0.26
CA MET A 31 -2.34 15.92 -0.07
C MET A 31 -2.70 16.67 -1.37
N LEU A 32 -1.70 16.96 -2.20
CA LEU A 32 -1.89 17.64 -3.49
C LEU A 32 -2.20 16.68 -4.66
N GLY A 33 -2.26 15.37 -4.42
CA GLY A 33 -2.52 14.36 -5.46
C GLY A 33 -1.38 14.18 -6.48
N ARG A 34 -0.14 14.54 -6.13
CA ARG A 34 1.05 14.44 -6.99
C ARG A 34 1.65 13.03 -6.97
N VAL A 35 0.92 12.10 -7.58
CA VAL A 35 1.26 10.67 -7.62
C VAL A 35 2.62 10.44 -8.29
N ARG A 36 3.50 9.64 -7.66
CA ARG A 36 4.77 9.21 -8.25
C ARG A 36 4.65 7.92 -9.03
N GLY A 37 3.72 7.06 -8.64
CA GLY A 37 3.37 5.85 -9.33
C GLY A 37 2.20 5.17 -8.64
N ALA A 38 1.63 4.18 -9.31
CA ALA A 38 0.51 3.41 -8.83
C ALA A 38 0.73 1.94 -9.17
N ILE A 39 0.21 1.07 -8.31
CA ILE A 39 0.25 -0.39 -8.46
C ILE A 39 -1.17 -0.90 -8.44
N ASP A 40 -1.52 -1.69 -9.45
CA ASP A 40 -2.77 -2.43 -9.46
C ASP A 40 -2.69 -3.59 -8.47
N CYS A 41 -3.60 -3.60 -7.50
CA CYS A 41 -3.62 -4.61 -6.45
C CYS A 41 -4.30 -5.92 -6.89
N ARG A 42 -4.86 -6.00 -8.10
CA ARG A 42 -5.49 -7.23 -8.61
C ARG A 42 -4.50 -8.39 -8.63
N GLY A 43 -4.85 -9.45 -7.90
CA GLY A 43 -4.02 -10.65 -7.80
C GLY A 43 -2.76 -10.47 -6.95
N CYS A 44 -2.57 -9.34 -6.28
CA CYS A 44 -1.51 -9.17 -5.30
C CYS A 44 -1.70 -10.15 -4.14
N ARG A 45 -0.59 -10.60 -3.57
CA ARG A 45 -0.58 -11.38 -2.32
C ARG A 45 0.07 -10.53 -1.24
N VAL A 46 -0.38 -10.67 0.00
CA VAL A 46 0.23 -9.99 1.14
C VAL A 46 0.67 -11.01 2.18
N THR A 47 1.87 -10.82 2.73
CA THR A 47 2.33 -11.57 3.92
C THR A 47 2.76 -10.62 5.01
N MET A 48 2.36 -10.90 6.25
CA MET A 48 2.86 -10.18 7.41
C MET A 48 4.33 -10.54 7.66
N GLY A 49 5.13 -9.53 8.01
CA GLY A 49 6.52 -9.71 8.39
C GLY A 49 6.68 -10.22 9.82
N SER A 50 7.94 -10.41 10.24
CA SER A 50 8.28 -10.75 11.63
C SER A 50 8.05 -9.57 12.59
N ASP A 51 8.26 -8.35 12.11
CA ASP A 51 7.80 -7.12 12.77
C ASP A 51 6.29 -6.94 12.53
N PRO A 52 5.48 -6.77 13.59
CA PRO A 52 4.01 -6.76 13.48
C PRO A 52 3.46 -5.51 12.79
N CYS A 53 4.28 -4.48 12.55
CA CYS A 53 3.91 -3.31 11.78
C CYS A 53 4.34 -3.44 10.30
N THR A 54 5.04 -4.51 9.92
CA THR A 54 5.61 -4.69 8.59
C THR A 54 4.85 -5.76 7.82
N PHE A 55 4.66 -5.54 6.52
CA PHE A 55 4.04 -6.47 5.59
C PHE A 55 4.66 -6.34 4.20
N VAL A 56 4.61 -7.42 3.43
CA VAL A 56 5.14 -7.47 2.07
C VAL A 56 3.99 -7.65 1.09
N VAL A 57 3.90 -6.76 0.11
CA VAL A 57 2.95 -6.84 -1.00
C VAL A 57 3.68 -7.39 -2.21
N TYR A 58 3.33 -8.60 -2.62
CA TYR A 58 3.85 -9.23 -3.83
C TYR A 58 3.03 -8.78 -5.03
N THR A 59 3.68 -8.13 -5.98
CA THR A 59 3.06 -7.62 -7.21
C THR A 59 3.71 -8.29 -8.42
N GLN A 60 3.16 -8.08 -9.63
CA GLN A 60 3.77 -8.64 -10.84
C GLN A 60 5.12 -8.02 -11.18
N ASP A 61 5.30 -6.74 -10.85
CA ASP A 61 6.49 -5.97 -11.25
C ASP A 61 7.59 -6.02 -10.18
N ARG A 62 7.21 -5.87 -8.91
CA ARG A 62 8.13 -5.81 -7.77
C ARG A 62 7.45 -6.06 -6.44
N ASP A 63 8.17 -6.66 -5.52
CA ASP A 63 7.70 -6.81 -4.15
C ASP A 63 7.92 -5.51 -3.37
N LEU A 64 6.93 -5.13 -2.56
CA LEU A 64 7.00 -3.96 -1.70
C LEU A 64 6.99 -4.37 -0.25
N THR A 65 8.07 -4.09 0.47
CA THR A 65 8.06 -4.15 1.93
C THR A 65 7.59 -2.81 2.48
N LEU A 66 6.47 -2.83 3.20
CA LEU A 66 5.83 -1.66 3.79
C LEU A 66 5.78 -1.81 5.30
N ARG A 67 5.98 -0.70 6.01
CA ARG A 67 5.82 -0.62 7.46
C ARG A 67 4.79 0.44 7.83
N ALA A 68 3.70 0.02 8.47
CA ALA A 68 2.70 0.91 9.03
C ALA A 68 3.16 1.49 10.38
N GLU A 69 2.40 2.45 10.90
CA GLU A 69 2.71 3.09 12.19
C GLU A 69 2.48 2.15 13.37
N ASN A 70 1.45 1.32 13.29
CA ASN A 70 1.12 0.34 14.31
C ASN A 70 0.65 -0.97 13.69
N ARG A 71 0.50 -1.99 14.54
CA ARG A 71 0.08 -3.33 14.14
C ARG A 71 -1.30 -3.33 13.51
N ALA A 72 -2.27 -2.62 14.08
CA ALA A 72 -3.65 -2.63 13.59
C ALA A 72 -3.72 -2.10 12.15
N ASP A 73 -3.01 -1.01 11.85
CA ASP A 73 -2.93 -0.46 10.50
C ASP A 73 -2.27 -1.46 9.54
N ALA A 74 -1.20 -2.13 9.94
CA ALA A 74 -0.55 -3.14 9.08
C ALA A 74 -1.52 -4.26 8.67
N TYR A 75 -2.34 -4.77 9.60
CA TYR A 75 -3.36 -5.77 9.30
C TYR A 75 -4.49 -5.21 8.43
N LEU A 76 -4.95 -3.98 8.69
CA LEU A 76 -6.00 -3.33 7.90
C LEU A 76 -5.56 -3.15 6.44
N TRP A 77 -4.31 -2.73 6.21
CA TRP A 77 -3.73 -2.63 4.87
C TRP A 77 -3.57 -3.98 4.19
N ALA A 78 -3.04 -4.97 4.90
CA ALA A 78 -2.86 -6.31 4.35
C ALA A 78 -4.19 -6.95 3.95
N ASP A 79 -5.21 -6.79 4.78
CA ASP A 79 -6.57 -7.28 4.51
C ASP A 79 -7.19 -6.53 3.33
N ALA A 80 -7.12 -5.19 3.31
CA ALA A 80 -7.68 -4.39 2.22
C ALA A 80 -7.07 -4.74 0.85
N ILE A 81 -5.74 -4.91 0.78
CA ILE A 81 -5.07 -5.31 -0.47
C ILE A 81 -5.43 -6.75 -0.85
N THR A 82 -5.50 -7.69 0.10
CA THR A 82 -5.82 -9.10 -0.18
C THR A 82 -7.27 -9.27 -0.63
N CYS A 83 -8.21 -8.57 0.01
CA CYS A 83 -9.63 -8.64 -0.28
C CYS A 83 -10.01 -7.88 -1.56
N SER A 84 -9.14 -7.01 -2.09
CA SER A 84 -9.32 -6.37 -3.40
C SER A 84 -9.54 -7.36 -4.55
N GLY A 85 -8.96 -8.56 -4.45
CA GLY A 85 -9.13 -9.64 -5.42
C GLY A 85 -10.38 -10.50 -5.21
N ARG A 86 -11.10 -10.32 -4.10
CA ARG A 86 -12.26 -11.12 -3.70
C ARG A 86 -13.44 -10.19 -3.47
N ALA A 87 -14.13 -9.85 -4.56
CA ALA A 87 -15.46 -9.25 -4.56
C ALA A 87 -15.63 -8.00 -3.67
N GLY A 88 -15.44 -6.82 -4.26
CA GLY A 88 -16.17 -5.62 -3.83
C GLY A 88 -15.86 -5.16 -2.41
N LEU A 89 -14.59 -4.89 -2.12
CA LEU A 89 -14.29 -3.91 -1.08
C LEU A 89 -14.84 -2.56 -1.54
N ASN A 90 -16.06 -2.24 -1.08
CA ASN A 90 -16.60 -0.89 -1.11
C ASN A 90 -15.78 -0.06 -0.11
N LEU A 91 -14.53 0.27 -0.47
CA LEU A 91 -13.80 1.35 0.16
C LEU A 91 -14.57 2.63 -0.17
N LEU A 92 -15.51 2.98 0.72
CA LEU A 92 -16.26 4.24 0.65
C LEU A 92 -15.30 5.43 0.74
N GLU A 93 -14.16 5.25 1.40
CA GLU A 93 -13.11 6.26 1.56
C GLU A 93 -11.71 5.65 1.30
N PRO A 94 -10.76 6.43 0.74
CA PRO A 94 -9.38 5.98 0.57
C PRO A 94 -8.68 5.76 1.92
N ILE A 95 -7.88 4.71 2.01
CA ILE A 95 -7.00 4.48 3.18
C ILE A 95 -5.67 5.17 2.91
N TYR A 96 -5.20 5.97 3.86
CA TYR A 96 -3.95 6.72 3.78
C TYR A 96 -2.94 6.21 4.80
N GLN A 97 -1.68 6.07 4.41
CA GLN A 97 -0.64 5.61 5.31
C GLN A 97 0.72 6.16 4.93
N ARG A 98 1.46 6.60 5.94
CA ARG A 98 2.90 6.81 5.83
C ARG A 98 3.58 5.46 6.02
N ALA A 99 4.39 5.04 5.06
CA ALA A 99 5.16 3.81 5.17
C ALA A 99 6.64 4.00 4.81
N ILE A 100 7.50 3.31 5.54
CA ILE A 100 8.92 3.22 5.18
C ILE A 100 9.03 2.12 4.12
N VAL A 101 9.60 2.47 2.96
CA VAL A 101 9.87 1.50 1.89
C VAL A 101 11.34 1.14 1.98
N ASP A 102 11.62 -0.15 2.18
CA ASP A 102 12.94 -0.70 1.86
C ASP A 102 12.95 -0.97 0.35
N ALA A 103 13.69 -0.16 -0.40
CA ALA A 103 13.94 -0.43 -1.81
C ALA A 103 14.99 -1.52 -1.87
N GLY A 104 14.54 -2.76 -2.04
CA GLY A 104 15.39 -3.90 -2.40
C GLY A 104 16.10 -3.69 -3.73
#